data_AF-A0A3D2CSM3-F1
#
_entry.id   AF-A0A3D2CSM3-F1
#
_cell.length_a   1.000
_cell.length_b   1.000
_cell.length_c   1.000
_cell.angle_alpha   90.00
_cell.angle_beta   90.00
_cell.angle_gamma   90.00
#
_symmetry.space_group_name_H-M   'P 1'
#
loop_
_entity.id
_entity.type
_entity.pdbx_description
1 polymer ?
#
loop_
_entity_poly.entity_id
_entity_poly.type
_entity_poly.pdbx_seq_one_letter_code
_entity_poly.pdbx_strand_id
1 'polypeptide(L)' 'MGCPYCGETIKVLIDSTDIDQQYIEDCQVCCKPINFLVSESMDGEVSVNVY' A
#
# COMPACT_ATOMS: atom_id res chain seq x y z
N MET A 1 5.54 -3.15 6.48
CA MET A 1 6.04 -1.76 6.39
C MET A 1 5.49 -0.96 7.55
N GLY A 2 6.07 0.20 7.88
CA GLY A 2 5.58 1.07 8.94
C GLY A 2 4.59 2.11 8.40
N CYS A 3 3.59 2.48 9.20
CA CYS A 3 2.70 3.60 8.97
C CYS A 3 3.51 4.90 8.90
N PRO A 4 3.37 5.74 7.85
CA PRO A 4 4.10 7.00 7.77
C PRO A 4 3.69 8.01 8.86
N TYR A 5 2.52 7.82 9.48
CA TYR A 5 1.99 8.73 10.49
C TYR A 5 2.35 8.34 11.93
N CYS A 6 2.18 7.06 12.29
CA CYS A 6 2.38 6.60 13.67
C CYS A 6 3.51 5.58 13.84
N GLY A 7 4.12 5.12 12.75
CA GLY A 7 5.19 4.11 12.76
C GLY A 7 4.72 2.66 12.99
N GLU A 8 3.42 2.43 13.15
CA GLU A 8 2.87 1.08 13.38
C GLU A 8 3.16 0.14 12.22
N THR A 9 3.37 -1.15 12.49
CA THR A 9 3.54 -2.13 11.41
C THR A 9 2.19 -2.44 10.76
N ILE A 10 2.04 -2.07 9.50
CA ILE A 10 0.84 -2.34 8.71
C ILE A 10 1.06 -3.56 7.83
N LYS A 11 0.05 -4.42 7.75
CA LYS A 11 -0.07 -5.49 6.77
C LYS A 11 -1.16 -5.11 5.79
N VAL A 12 -0.79 -5.09 4.52
CA VAL A 12 -1.70 -4.78 3.41
C VAL A 12 -1.75 -6.01 2.53
N LEU A 13 -2.96 -6.42 2.14
CA LEU A 13 -3.16 -7.48 1.17
C LEU A 13 -3.26 -6.83 -0.20
N ILE A 14 -2.36 -7.22 -1.10
CA ILE A 14 -2.37 -6.77 -2.49
C ILE A 14 -2.76 -7.98 -3.32
N ASP A 15 -3.84 -7.86 -4.07
CA ASP A 15 -4.19 -8.86 -5.07
C ASP A 15 -3.59 -8.45 -6.42
N SER A 16 -3.31 -9.45 -7.25
CA SER A 16 -2.99 -9.28 -8.67
C SER A 16 -4.06 -8.48 -9.44
N THR A 17 -5.30 -8.42 -8.97
CA THR A 17 -6.32 -7.53 -9.56
C THR A 17 -6.10 -6.05 -9.24
N ASP A 18 -5.33 -5.72 -8.19
CA ASP A 18 -5.05 -4.35 -7.75
C ASP A 18 -3.82 -3.74 -8.44
N ILE A 19 -3.23 -4.45 -9.39
CA ILE A 19 -2.12 -3.98 -10.21
C ILE A 19 -2.57 -2.75 -11.02
N ASP A 20 -1.70 -1.73 -11.06
CA ASP A 20 -1.94 -0.40 -11.65
C ASP A 20 -3.11 0.37 -11.04
N GLN A 21 -3.54 -0.03 -9.83
CA GLN A 21 -4.55 0.70 -9.08
C GLN A 21 -3.92 1.48 -7.93
N GLN A 22 -4.50 2.67 -7.71
CA GLN A 22 -4.30 3.43 -6.49
C GLN A 22 -5.49 3.19 -5.58
N TYR A 23 -5.23 2.78 -4.35
CA TYR A 23 -6.27 2.67 -3.32
C TYR A 23 -5.81 3.30 -2.01
N ILE A 24 -6.80 3.63 -1.18
CA ILE A 24 -6.59 4.30 0.10
C ILE A 24 -7.01 3.33 1.19
N GLU A 25 -6.11 3.08 2.15
CA GLU A 25 -6.42 2.28 3.34
C GLU A 25 -6.08 3.09 4.59
N ASP A 26 -6.96 3.06 5.59
CA ASP A 26 -6.72 3.75 6.85
C ASP A 26 -5.84 2.91 7.78
N CYS A 27 -4.90 3.55 8.45
CA CYS A 27 -4.13 2.89 9.50
C CYS A 27 -5.05 2.43 10.64
N GLN A 28 -5.02 1.15 10.97
CA GLN A 28 -5.83 0.54 12.04
C GLN A 28 -5.55 1.09 13.46
N VAL A 29 -4.47 1.85 13.64
CA VAL A 29 -4.09 2.44 14.94
C VAL A 29 -4.38 3.92 15.00
N CYS A 30 -3.96 4.70 13.99
CA CYS A 30 -4.11 6.17 14.02
C CYS A 30 -5.23 6.70 13.12
N CYS A 31 -5.97 5.83 12.42
CA CYS A 31 -7.08 6.16 11.51
C CYS A 31 -6.72 7.28 10.51
N LYS A 32 -5.47 7.26 10.01
CA LYS A 32 -5.01 8.18 8.97
C LYS A 32 -5.04 7.45 7.62
N PRO A 33 -5.53 8.11 6.55
CA PRO A 33 -5.57 7.52 5.22
C PRO A 33 -4.16 7.41 4.66
N ILE A 34 -3.81 6.23 4.16
CA ILE A 34 -2.54 5.95 3.50
C ILE A 34 -2.83 5.60 2.05
N ASN A 35 -2.14 6.24 1.12
CA ASN A 35 -2.29 5.96 -0.30
C ASN A 35 -1.30 4.87 -0.71
N PHE A 36 -1.84 3.78 -1.26
CA PHE A 36 -1.06 2.70 -1.84
C PHE A 36 -1.13 2.79 -3.36
N LEU A 37 0.04 2.78 -3.99
CA LEU A 37 0.17 2.63 -5.43
C LEU A 37 0.87 1.32 -5.70
N VAL A 38 0.17 0.41 -6.34
CA VAL A 38 0.69 -0.89 -6.75
C VAL A 38 0.98 -0.80 -8.24
N SER A 39 2.21 -1.08 -8.64
CA SER A 39 2.60 -1.16 -10.04
C SER A 39 3.32 -2.46 -10.31
N GLU A 40 2.99 -3.09 -11.44
CA GLU A 40 3.70 -4.25 -11.97
C GLU A 40 4.59 -3.79 -13.12
N SER A 41 5.85 -4.19 -13.10
CA SER A 41 6.77 -3.96 -14.22
C SER A 41 6.69 -5.08 -15.26
N MET A 42 7.23 -4.83 -16.45
CA MET A 42 7.14 -5.74 -17.61
C MET A 42 7.81 -7.11 -17.40
N ASP A 43 8.63 -7.25 -16.36
CA ASP A 43 9.27 -8.49 -15.91
C ASP A 43 8.45 -9.25 -14.84
N GLY A 44 7.28 -8.73 -14.45
CA GLY A 44 6.41 -9.31 -13.43
C GLY A 44 6.84 -8.99 -11.99
N GLU A 45 7.72 -8.01 -11.79
CA GLU A 45 8.05 -7.53 -10.46
C GLU A 45 6.94 -6.57 -9.96
N VAL A 46 6.41 -6.84 -8.77
CA VAL A 46 5.37 -6.00 -8.16
C VAL A 46 6.04 -5.06 -7.17
N SER A 47 5.86 -3.76 -7.39
CA SER A 47 6.36 -2.71 -6.50
C SER A 47 5.21 -1.96 -5.84
N VAL A 48 5.40 -1.62 -4.57
CA VAL A 48 4.38 -0.94 -3.75
C VAL A 48 4.95 0.36 -3.25
N ASN A 49 4.31 1.46 -3.62
CA ASN A 49 4.66 2.80 -3.18
C ASN A 49 3.61 3.32 -2.22
N VAL A 50 4.08 4.01 -1.19
CA VAL A 50 3.24 4.57 -0.12
C VAL A 50 3.50 6.07 0.00
N TYR A 51 2.42 6.84 0.02
CA TYR A 51 2.44 8.30 0.13
C TYR A 51 1.62 8.79 1.33
#